data_AF-A0A6A6BXF2-F1
#
_entry.id   AF-A0A6A6BXF2-F1
#
_cell.length_a   1.000
_cell.length_b   1.000
_cell.length_c   1.000
_cell.angle_alpha   90.00
_cell.angle_beta   90.00
_cell.angle_gamma   90.00
#
_symmetry.space_group_name_H-M   'P 1'
#
loop_
_entity.id
_entity.type
_entity.pdbx_description
1 polymer ?
#
loop_
_entity_poly.entity_id
_entity_poly.type
_entity_poly.pdbx_seq_one_letter_code
_entity_poly.pdbx_strand_id
1 'polypeptide(L)'
;MAHAGLLGGNYLRFNDEIHINISELYRAAAQANLWLGEEYRQGAAGPAVVERARLGVQVVAMGNLLRGFARASGRGYTEEEVRMWKVIVKGLFEVIKRWDGRTMDAMVFPALMREEMRDLGRRGLIGESFFEGDVQPNSLRADLDMLLQYLAVKTVEAYTAREALRTTTRPEPSVLHTVSSWIKNLRR
;
A
#
# COMPACT_ATOMS: atom_id res chain seq x y z
N MET A 1 24.53 -11.56 3.95
CA MET A 1 23.73 -12.72 4.43
C MET A 1 22.43 -12.33 5.17
N ALA A 2 21.89 -11.10 5.02
CA ALA A 2 20.71 -10.64 5.76
C ALA A 2 19.34 -11.07 5.16
N HIS A 3 19.33 -11.60 3.91
CA HIS A 3 18.08 -11.91 3.20
C HIS A 3 17.50 -13.31 3.48
N ALA A 4 18.27 -14.23 4.06
CA ALA A 4 17.84 -15.63 4.20
C ALA A 4 16.69 -15.83 5.21
N GLY A 5 16.62 -15.01 6.26
CA GLY A 5 15.53 -15.06 7.25
C GLY A 5 14.21 -14.44 6.75
N LEU A 6 14.27 -13.55 5.76
CA LEU A 6 13.10 -12.92 5.13
C LEU A 6 12.44 -13.84 4.07
N LEU A 7 13.22 -14.75 3.47
CA LEU A 7 12.78 -15.71 2.45
C LEU A 7 12.27 -17.05 3.03
N GLY A 8 12.54 -17.34 4.30
CA GLY A 8 12.23 -18.63 4.95
C GLY A 8 10.75 -18.87 5.27
N GLY A 9 9.84 -18.03 4.81
CA GLY A 9 8.39 -18.22 4.95
C GLY A 9 7.83 -18.08 6.38
N ASN A 10 8.68 -17.80 7.38
CA ASN A 10 8.29 -17.51 8.76
C ASN A 10 7.83 -16.06 8.90
N TYR A 11 6.67 -15.76 8.31
CA TYR A 11 5.97 -14.51 8.58
C TYR A 11 5.42 -14.56 10.00
N LEU A 12 6.03 -13.80 10.90
CA LEU A 12 5.42 -13.51 12.19
C LEU A 12 4.16 -12.69 11.92
N ARG A 13 3.00 -13.34 11.98
CA ARG A 13 1.71 -12.65 11.99
C ARG A 13 1.64 -11.88 13.30
N PHE A 14 1.90 -10.58 13.27
CA PHE A 14 1.78 -9.77 14.49
C PHE A 14 0.35 -9.23 14.65
N ASN A 15 -0.44 -9.27 13.58
CA ASN A 15 -1.85 -8.86 13.49
C ASN A 15 -2.76 -10.07 13.32
N ASP A 16 -2.92 -10.88 14.37
CA ASP A 16 -3.83 -12.04 14.37
C ASP A 16 -5.29 -11.63 14.20
N GLU A 17 -5.61 -10.38 14.60
CA GLU A 17 -6.94 -9.77 14.47
C GLU A 17 -7.32 -9.37 13.03
N ILE A 18 -6.35 -9.28 12.11
CA ILE A 18 -6.62 -8.95 10.71
C ILE A 18 -6.69 -10.26 9.91
N HIS A 19 -7.91 -10.65 9.53
CA HIS A 19 -8.16 -11.84 8.71
C HIS A 19 -7.78 -11.59 7.24
N ILE A 20 -6.65 -12.15 6.80
CA ILE A 20 -6.13 -12.07 5.43
C ILE A 20 -5.83 -13.49 4.92
N ASN A 21 -6.05 -13.72 3.63
CA ASN A 21 -5.67 -14.96 2.96
C ASN A 21 -4.14 -15.13 2.98
N ILE A 22 -3.67 -16.26 3.50
CA ILE A 22 -2.24 -16.55 3.68
C ILE A 22 -1.48 -16.53 2.34
N SER A 23 -2.06 -17.10 1.29
CA SER A 23 -1.43 -17.14 -0.04
C SER A 23 -1.24 -15.75 -0.64
N GLU A 24 -2.21 -14.85 -0.42
CA GLU A 24 -2.11 -13.45 -0.85
C GLU A 24 -1.05 -12.70 -0.04
N LEU A 25 -0.96 -12.97 1.26
CA LEU A 25 0.05 -12.39 2.14
C LEU A 25 1.48 -12.76 1.68
N TYR A 26 1.73 -14.03 1.32
CA TYR A 26 3.02 -14.47 0.79
C TYR A 26 3.39 -13.74 -0.51
N ARG A 27 2.45 -13.62 -1.45
CA ARG A 27 2.68 -12.90 -2.71
C ARG A 27 2.98 -11.42 -2.48
N ALA A 28 2.19 -10.77 -1.63
CA ALA A 28 2.38 -9.37 -1.26
C ALA A 28 3.75 -9.15 -0.59
N ALA A 29 4.16 -10.05 0.29
CA ALA A 29 5.45 -9.94 0.96
C ALA A 29 6.64 -10.16 0.01
N ALA A 30 6.52 -11.05 -0.97
CA ALA A 30 7.53 -11.19 -2.02
C ALA A 30 7.68 -9.90 -2.83
N GLN A 31 6.55 -9.27 -3.23
CA GLN A 31 6.55 -7.97 -3.91
C GLN A 31 7.16 -6.86 -3.05
N ALA A 32 6.84 -6.81 -1.77
CA ALA A 32 7.40 -5.86 -0.81
C ALA A 32 8.92 -6.05 -0.63
N ASN A 33 9.40 -7.30 -0.61
CA ASN A 33 10.82 -7.60 -0.49
C ASN A 33 11.61 -7.21 -1.75
N LEU A 34 11.04 -7.40 -2.93
CA LEU A 34 11.63 -6.89 -4.18
C LEU A 34 11.73 -5.35 -4.14
N TRP A 35 10.65 -4.68 -3.75
CA TRP A 35 10.61 -3.22 -3.63
C TRP A 35 11.68 -2.69 -2.66
N LEU A 36 11.88 -3.33 -1.49
CA LEU A 36 12.94 -2.98 -0.55
C LEU A 36 14.35 -3.13 -1.13
N GLY A 37 14.56 -4.10 -2.03
CA GLY A 37 15.86 -4.38 -2.64
C GLY A 37 16.21 -3.47 -3.82
N GLU A 38 15.22 -3.01 -4.58
CA GLU A 38 15.43 -2.36 -5.88
C GLU A 38 14.94 -0.89 -5.92
N GLU A 39 13.92 -0.52 -5.14
CA GLU A 39 13.05 0.63 -5.48
C GLU A 39 12.87 1.70 -4.38
N TYR A 40 13.62 1.67 -3.26
CA TYR A 40 13.53 2.73 -2.23
C TYR A 40 13.85 4.16 -2.75
N ARG A 41 14.25 4.31 -4.02
CA ARG A 41 14.72 5.57 -4.62
C ARG A 41 13.73 6.28 -5.54
N GLN A 42 12.59 5.69 -5.91
CA GLN A 42 11.62 6.36 -6.79
C GLN A 42 10.27 6.53 -6.08
N GLY A 43 9.90 7.78 -5.82
CA GLY A 43 8.58 8.13 -5.30
C GLY A 43 7.49 7.80 -6.33
N ALA A 44 6.33 7.37 -5.87
CA ALA A 44 5.17 7.15 -6.74
C ALA A 44 4.63 8.50 -7.26
N ALA A 45 4.31 8.56 -8.55
CA ALA A 45 3.71 9.72 -9.19
C ALA A 45 2.57 9.33 -10.14
N GLY A 46 1.62 10.24 -10.35
CA GLY A 46 0.50 10.05 -11.26
C GLY A 46 -0.78 9.55 -10.57
N PRO A 47 -1.82 9.20 -11.36
CA PRO A 47 -3.11 8.79 -10.83
C PRO A 47 -3.02 7.51 -9.99
N ALA A 48 -3.66 7.55 -8.84
CA ALA A 48 -3.71 6.48 -7.87
C ALA A 48 -5.15 6.19 -7.48
N VAL A 49 -5.44 4.94 -7.13
CA VAL A 49 -6.69 4.52 -6.52
C VAL A 49 -6.44 3.64 -5.32
N VAL A 50 -7.23 3.85 -4.27
CA VAL A 50 -7.22 2.98 -3.09
C VAL A 50 -8.17 1.82 -3.34
N GLU A 51 -7.64 0.61 -3.46
CA GLU A 51 -8.41 -0.64 -3.50
C GLU A 51 -8.21 -1.40 -2.20
N ARG A 52 -9.20 -1.39 -1.31
CA ARG A 52 -9.10 -1.99 0.03
C ARG A 52 -8.65 -3.44 -0.01
N ALA A 53 -9.23 -4.26 -0.90
CA ALA A 53 -8.93 -5.68 -0.98
C ALA A 53 -7.44 -5.93 -1.25
N ARG A 54 -6.83 -5.15 -2.15
CA ARG A 54 -5.42 -5.25 -2.49
C ARG A 54 -4.53 -4.57 -1.45
N LEU A 55 -4.79 -3.30 -1.14
CA LEU A 55 -3.94 -2.51 -0.25
C LEU A 55 -3.96 -2.99 1.21
N GLY A 56 -5.07 -3.56 1.67
CA GLY A 56 -5.16 -4.14 3.01
C GLY A 56 -4.15 -5.27 3.22
N VAL A 57 -3.97 -6.14 2.20
CA VAL A 57 -2.96 -7.20 2.23
C VAL A 57 -1.55 -6.61 2.19
N GLN A 58 -1.33 -5.59 1.34
CA GLN A 58 -0.03 -4.95 1.18
C GLN A 58 0.45 -4.24 2.45
N VAL A 59 -0.45 -3.58 3.20
CA VAL A 59 -0.13 -2.97 4.50
C VAL A 59 0.40 -3.99 5.48
N VAL A 60 -0.30 -5.11 5.62
CA VAL A 60 0.09 -6.15 6.59
C VAL A 60 1.38 -6.84 6.16
N ALA A 61 1.52 -7.13 4.86
CA ALA A 61 2.72 -7.77 4.32
C ALA A 61 3.98 -6.91 4.55
N MET A 62 3.96 -5.65 4.11
CA MET A 62 5.09 -4.74 4.25
C MET A 62 5.33 -4.38 5.72
N GLY A 63 4.28 -4.21 6.52
CA GLY A 63 4.40 -4.00 7.97
C GLY A 63 5.12 -5.13 8.70
N ASN A 64 4.81 -6.39 8.36
CA ASN A 64 5.52 -7.56 8.89
C ASN A 64 6.98 -7.59 8.42
N LEU A 65 7.20 -7.27 7.14
CA LEU A 65 8.51 -7.31 6.50
C LEU A 65 9.46 -6.28 7.10
N LEU A 66 9.00 -5.04 7.34
CA LEU A 66 9.81 -3.98 7.95
C LEU A 66 10.33 -4.34 9.33
N ARG A 67 9.51 -5.01 10.15
CA ARG A 67 9.95 -5.52 11.45
C ARG A 67 11.05 -6.58 11.31
N GLY A 68 10.89 -7.51 10.36
CA GLY A 68 11.90 -8.53 10.05
C GLY A 68 13.19 -7.91 9.53
N PHE A 69 13.07 -6.92 8.65
CA PHE A 69 14.18 -6.16 8.09
C PHE A 69 14.93 -5.38 9.17
N ALA A 70 14.22 -4.66 10.05
CA ALA A 70 14.83 -3.94 11.16
C ALA A 70 15.66 -4.86 12.06
N ARG A 71 15.12 -6.05 12.40
CA ARG A 71 15.86 -7.08 13.14
C ARG A 71 17.10 -7.57 12.40
N ALA A 72 16.99 -7.85 11.10
CA ALA A 72 18.12 -8.31 10.28
C ALA A 72 19.23 -7.26 10.14
N SER A 73 18.85 -5.98 10.20
CA SER A 73 19.74 -4.82 10.16
C SER A 73 20.30 -4.43 11.54
N GLY A 74 20.15 -5.26 12.57
CA GLY A 74 20.67 -5.02 13.92
C GLY A 74 19.86 -4.03 14.76
N ARG A 75 18.71 -3.58 14.27
CA ARG A 75 17.75 -2.71 14.98
C ARG A 75 16.46 -3.48 15.25
N GLY A 76 16.52 -4.49 16.10
CA GLY A 76 15.30 -5.16 16.56
C GLY A 76 14.42 -4.17 17.33
N TYR A 77 13.11 -4.18 17.07
CA TYR A 77 12.16 -3.39 17.85
C TYR A 77 12.13 -3.88 19.30
N THR A 78 12.12 -2.94 20.23
CA THR A 78 11.76 -3.19 21.63
C THR A 78 10.32 -3.66 21.76
N GLU A 79 9.93 -4.19 22.92
CA GLU A 79 8.54 -4.64 23.14
C GLU A 79 7.52 -3.51 22.99
N GLU A 80 7.87 -2.31 23.46
CA GLU A 80 7.05 -1.12 23.30
C GLU A 80 6.91 -0.71 21.83
N GLU A 81 8.02 -0.70 21.09
CA GLU A 81 8.00 -0.41 19.66
C GLU A 81 7.20 -1.47 18.87
N VAL A 82 7.28 -2.74 19.27
CA VAL A 82 6.43 -3.79 18.69
C VAL A 82 4.97 -3.45 18.92
N ARG A 83 4.55 -3.14 20.16
CA ARG A 83 3.16 -2.77 20.47
C ARG A 83 2.70 -1.56 19.67
N MET A 84 3.51 -0.51 19.61
CA MET A 84 3.21 0.70 18.84
C MET A 84 3.07 0.41 17.35
N TRP A 85 4.00 -0.36 16.78
CA TRP A 85 3.96 -0.77 15.38
C TRP A 85 2.70 -1.57 15.06
N LYS A 86 2.22 -2.41 15.99
CA LYS A 86 0.95 -3.11 15.80
C LYS A 86 -0.21 -2.15 15.60
N VAL A 87 -0.29 -1.13 16.45
CA VAL A 87 -1.37 -0.15 16.39
C VAL A 87 -1.27 0.70 15.13
N ILE A 88 -0.06 1.08 14.71
CA ILE A 88 0.18 1.81 13.45
C ILE A 88 -0.37 1.03 12.25
N VAL A 89 0.02 -0.24 12.11
CA VAL A 89 -0.39 -1.05 10.96
C VAL A 89 -1.90 -1.34 10.97
N LYS A 90 -2.49 -1.57 12.15
CA LYS A 90 -3.94 -1.70 12.30
C LYS A 90 -4.66 -0.39 11.95
N GLY A 91 -4.14 0.75 12.40
CA GLY A 91 -4.66 2.07 12.08
C GLY A 91 -4.67 2.33 10.57
N LEU A 92 -3.55 2.08 9.89
CA LEU A 92 -3.45 2.20 8.43
C LEU A 92 -4.44 1.30 7.70
N PHE A 93 -4.60 0.05 8.16
CA PHE A 93 -5.57 -0.87 7.58
C PHE A 93 -7.01 -0.31 7.67
N GLU A 94 -7.40 0.25 8.81
CA GLU A 94 -8.72 0.88 8.96
C GLU A 94 -8.87 2.16 8.13
N VAL A 95 -7.81 2.98 7.98
CA VAL A 95 -7.83 4.16 7.09
C VAL A 95 -8.05 3.73 5.64
N ILE A 96 -7.30 2.74 5.16
CA ILE A 96 -7.43 2.20 3.79
C ILE A 96 -8.83 1.66 3.55
N LYS A 97 -9.42 0.98 4.54
CA LYS A 97 -10.80 0.51 4.46
C LYS A 97 -11.81 1.66 4.33
N ARG A 98 -11.59 2.79 5.00
CA ARG A 98 -12.44 3.99 4.85
C ARG A 98 -12.25 4.67 3.49
N TRP A 99 -11.05 4.62 2.94
CA TRP A 99 -10.70 5.27 1.68
C TRP A 99 -10.97 4.41 0.44
N ASP A 100 -11.61 3.25 0.58
CA ASP A 100 -11.86 2.33 -0.54
C ASP A 100 -12.54 3.03 -1.72
N GLY A 101 -11.98 2.84 -2.92
CA GLY A 101 -12.41 3.46 -4.17
C GLY A 101 -11.95 4.91 -4.39
N ARG A 102 -11.31 5.55 -3.40
CA ARG A 102 -10.84 6.94 -3.53
C ARG A 102 -9.72 7.04 -4.55
N THR A 103 -9.84 8.00 -5.47
CA THR A 103 -8.79 8.37 -6.43
C THR A 103 -8.06 9.63 -6.00
N MET A 104 -6.76 9.69 -6.23
CA MET A 104 -5.91 10.85 -5.91
C MET A 104 -4.64 10.84 -6.76
N ASP A 105 -3.80 11.87 -6.61
CA ASP A 105 -2.42 11.81 -7.07
C ASP A 105 -1.57 11.02 -6.06
N ALA A 106 -0.73 10.11 -6.55
CA ALA A 106 0.12 9.28 -5.69
C ALA A 106 1.10 10.10 -4.84
N MET A 107 1.53 11.29 -5.31
CA MET A 107 2.45 12.15 -4.57
C MET A 107 1.84 12.70 -3.29
N VAL A 108 0.51 12.87 -3.22
CA VAL A 108 -0.18 13.37 -2.02
C VAL A 108 -0.55 12.26 -1.04
N PHE A 109 -0.56 11.00 -1.48
CA PHE A 109 -0.99 9.86 -0.66
C PHE A 109 -0.23 9.74 0.67
N PRO A 110 1.12 9.79 0.72
CA PRO A 110 1.84 9.69 1.99
C PRO A 110 1.50 10.83 2.95
N ALA A 111 1.32 12.05 2.45
CA ALA A 111 0.98 13.20 3.29
C ALA A 111 -0.40 13.05 3.93
N LEU A 112 -1.42 12.72 3.13
CA LEU A 112 -2.79 12.54 3.61
C LEU A 112 -2.89 11.36 4.59
N MET A 113 -2.16 10.26 4.34
CA MET A 113 -2.11 9.13 5.28
C MET A 113 -1.48 9.51 6.61
N ARG A 114 -0.41 10.32 6.61
CA ARG A 114 0.18 10.81 7.87
C ARG A 114 -0.81 11.66 8.66
N GLU A 115 -1.61 12.49 8.00
CA GLU A 115 -2.65 13.29 8.67
C GLU A 115 -3.70 12.40 9.34
N GLU A 116 -4.21 11.37 8.64
CA GLU A 116 -5.13 10.39 9.22
C GLU A 116 -4.50 9.66 10.42
N MET A 117 -3.23 9.29 10.32
CA MET A 117 -2.52 8.60 11.40
C MET A 117 -2.27 9.53 12.61
N ARG A 118 -1.99 10.82 12.37
CA ARG A 118 -1.92 11.84 13.43
C ARG A 118 -3.27 12.01 14.13
N ASP A 119 -4.36 12.01 13.40
CA ASP A 119 -5.70 12.08 13.97
C ASP A 119 -6.05 10.85 14.80
N LEU A 120 -5.58 9.66 14.41
CA LEU A 120 -5.66 8.47 15.28
C LEU A 120 -4.79 8.64 16.54
N GLY A 121 -3.62 9.28 16.41
CA GLY A 121 -2.76 9.62 17.55
C GLY A 121 -3.44 10.53 18.57
N ARG A 122 -4.07 11.62 18.11
CA ARG A 122 -4.84 12.55 18.94
C ARG A 122 -6.02 11.90 19.67
N ARG A 123 -6.52 10.77 19.17
CA ARG A 123 -7.58 9.97 19.81
C ARG A 123 -7.02 8.98 20.84
N GLY A 124 -5.72 9.04 21.14
CA GLY A 124 -5.03 8.20 22.13
C GLY A 124 -4.68 6.79 21.64
N LEU A 125 -4.82 6.50 20.35
CA LEU A 125 -4.51 5.16 19.80
C LEU A 125 -3.01 5.02 19.49
N ILE A 126 -2.35 6.12 19.11
CA ILE A 126 -0.91 6.20 18.88
C ILE A 126 -0.40 7.30 19.80
N GLY A 127 0.73 7.11 20.49
CA GLY A 127 1.27 8.15 21.36
C GLY A 127 1.48 9.44 20.57
N GLU A 128 1.00 10.59 21.07
CA GLU A 128 1.05 11.86 20.33
C GLU A 128 2.48 12.26 19.94
N SER A 129 3.44 11.98 20.84
CA SER A 129 4.87 12.18 20.63
C SER A 129 5.46 11.41 19.45
N PHE A 130 4.78 10.37 18.95
CA PHE A 130 5.23 9.60 17.79
C PHE A 130 5.36 10.47 16.52
N PHE A 131 4.50 11.47 16.37
CA PHE A 131 4.49 12.34 15.18
C PHE A 131 5.25 13.65 15.37
N GLU A 132 5.80 13.88 16.56
CA GLU A 132 6.55 15.08 16.93
C GLU A 132 8.04 14.94 16.59
N GLY A 133 8.73 16.08 16.42
CA GLY A 133 10.17 16.14 16.14
C GLY A 133 10.59 15.72 14.72
N ASP A 134 11.91 15.69 14.52
CA ASP A 134 12.53 15.25 13.26
C ASP A 134 12.55 13.73 13.14
N VAL A 135 12.42 13.23 11.90
CA VAL A 135 12.49 11.80 11.62
C VAL A 135 13.94 11.33 11.80
N GLN A 136 14.19 10.58 12.87
CA GLN A 136 15.49 9.94 13.07
C GLN A 136 15.68 8.79 12.06
N PRO A 137 16.87 8.67 11.43
CA PRO A 137 17.21 7.49 10.64
C PRO A 137 17.07 6.23 11.48
N ASN A 138 16.56 5.15 10.89
CA ASN A 138 16.34 3.89 11.59
C ASN A 138 15.39 4.03 12.80
N SER A 139 14.27 4.73 12.64
CA SER A 139 13.20 4.83 13.64
C SER A 139 11.90 4.18 13.15
N LEU A 140 10.96 3.90 14.06
CA LEU A 140 9.61 3.48 13.67
C LEU A 140 8.93 4.47 12.71
N ARG A 141 9.23 5.77 12.83
CA ARG A 141 8.69 6.79 11.93
C ARG A 141 9.29 6.71 10.54
N ALA A 142 10.59 6.42 10.42
CA ALA A 142 11.22 6.11 9.14
C ALA A 142 10.62 4.83 8.51
N ASP A 143 10.32 3.81 9.32
CA ASP A 143 9.66 2.59 8.85
C ASP A 143 8.22 2.88 8.38
N LEU A 144 7.48 3.74 9.09
CA LEU A 144 6.16 4.22 8.64
C LEU A 144 6.29 4.96 7.30
N ASP A 145 7.25 5.87 7.15
CA ASP A 145 7.44 6.61 5.91
C ASP A 145 7.75 5.68 4.73
N MET A 146 8.54 4.64 4.96
CA MET A 146 8.84 3.61 3.98
C MET A 146 7.60 2.79 3.61
N LEU A 147 6.78 2.42 4.60
CA LEU A 147 5.49 1.78 4.38
C LEU A 147 4.54 2.65 3.54
N LEU A 148 4.46 3.96 3.83
CA LEU A 148 3.58 4.88 3.11
C LEU A 148 4.03 5.09 1.65
N GLN A 149 5.33 5.18 1.40
CA GLN A 149 5.88 5.25 0.05
C GLN A 149 5.56 3.99 -0.74
N TYR A 150 5.75 2.82 -0.13
CA TYR A 150 5.39 1.55 -0.74
C TYR A 150 3.90 1.48 -1.11
N LEU A 151 3.01 1.89 -0.20
CA LEU A 151 1.57 1.90 -0.46
C LEU A 151 1.19 2.88 -1.58
N ALA A 152 1.85 4.02 -1.68
CA ALA A 152 1.64 4.96 -2.78
C ALA A 152 1.92 4.28 -4.14
N VAL A 153 3.02 3.53 -4.26
CA VAL A 153 3.32 2.73 -5.47
C VAL A 153 2.19 1.74 -5.76
N LYS A 154 1.70 1.04 -4.73
CA LYS A 154 0.61 0.05 -4.89
C LYS A 154 -0.72 0.68 -5.29
N THR A 155 -0.98 1.94 -4.91
CA THR A 155 -2.18 2.66 -5.36
C THR A 155 -2.10 3.05 -6.85
N VAL A 156 -0.91 3.34 -7.37
CA VAL A 156 -0.69 3.57 -8.81
C VAL A 156 -0.85 2.28 -9.60
N GLU A 157 -0.26 1.18 -9.13
CA GLU A 157 -0.43 -0.13 -9.77
C GLU A 157 -1.89 -0.57 -9.83
N ALA A 158 -2.67 -0.27 -8.78
CA ALA A 158 -4.11 -0.53 -8.76
C ALA A 158 -4.84 0.29 -9.83
N TYR A 159 -4.49 1.58 -9.95
CA TYR A 159 -5.10 2.45 -10.95
C TYR A 159 -4.82 1.95 -12.37
N THR A 160 -3.56 1.64 -12.67
CA THR A 160 -3.15 1.13 -13.98
C THR A 160 -3.84 -0.19 -14.32
N ALA A 161 -3.97 -1.10 -13.36
CA ALA A 161 -4.70 -2.35 -13.55
C ALA A 161 -6.19 -2.10 -13.85
N ARG A 162 -6.82 -1.18 -13.13
CA ARG A 162 -8.22 -0.79 -13.34
C ARG A 162 -8.45 -0.18 -14.72
N GLU A 163 -7.56 0.69 -15.19
CA GLU A 163 -7.65 1.28 -16.52
C GLU A 163 -7.43 0.25 -17.63
N ALA A 164 -6.50 -0.69 -17.46
CA ALA A 164 -6.30 -1.79 -18.42
C ALA A 164 -7.55 -2.69 -18.54
N LEU A 165 -8.27 -2.91 -17.44
CA LEU A 165 -9.54 -3.64 -17.47
C LEU A 165 -10.65 -2.85 -18.18
N ARG A 166 -10.68 -1.52 -18.02
CA ARG A 166 -11.65 -0.65 -18.70
C ARG A 166 -11.43 -0.58 -20.21
N THR A 167 -10.18 -0.54 -20.66
CA THR A 167 -9.86 -0.51 -22.09
C THR A 167 -10.18 -1.84 -22.77
N THR A 168 -9.94 -2.97 -22.10
CA THR A 168 -10.22 -4.32 -22.63
C THR A 168 -11.71 -4.68 -22.62
N THR A 169 -12.51 -4.10 -21.73
CA THR A 169 -13.97 -4.33 -21.65
C THR A 169 -14.81 -3.32 -22.42
N ARG A 170 -14.20 -2.30 -23.04
CA ARG A 170 -14.92 -1.36 -23.90
C ARG A 170 -15.32 -2.11 -25.18
N PRO A 171 -16.62 -2.25 -25.51
CA PRO A 171 -17.00 -2.86 -26.77
C PRO A 171 -16.38 -2.03 -27.90
N GLU A 172 -15.68 -2.69 -28.83
CA GLU A 172 -15.29 -2.04 -30.08
C GLU A 172 -16.54 -1.39 -30.68
N PRO A 173 -16.45 -0.16 -31.23
CA PRO A 173 -17.54 0.38 -32.01
C PRO A 173 -17.78 -0.61 -33.16
N SER A 174 -18.87 -1.36 -33.03
CA SER A 174 -19.32 -2.33 -34.00
C SER A 174 -19.23 -1.70 -35.39
N VAL A 175 -18.49 -2.34 -36.31
CA VAL A 175 -18.36 -1.92 -37.71
C VAL A 175 -19.74 -1.73 -38.35
N LEU A 176 -20.75 -2.46 -37.86
CA LEU A 176 -22.15 -2.34 -38.30
C LEU A 176 -22.77 -0.96 -37.97
N HIS A 177 -22.33 -0.30 -36.90
CA HIS A 177 -22.81 1.04 -36.57
C HIS A 177 -22.28 2.08 -37.58
N THR A 178 -21.02 1.96 -37.98
CA THR A 178 -20.37 2.81 -39.02
C THR A 178 -20.99 2.60 -40.40
N VAL A 179 -21.33 1.35 -40.76
CA VAL A 179 -22.01 1.04 -42.03
C VAL A 179 -23.45 1.58 -42.03
N SER A 180 -24.16 1.52 -40.90
CA SER A 180 -25.53 2.02 -40.81
C SER A 180 -25.64 3.55 -40.99
N SER A 181 -24.64 4.32 -40.53
CA SER A 181 -24.60 5.77 -40.75
C SER A 181 -24.25 6.13 -42.19
N TRP A 182 -23.43 5.32 -42.86
CA TRP A 182 -23.07 5.54 -44.26
C TRP A 182 -24.24 5.31 -45.21
N ILE A 183 -25.03 4.25 -44.98
CA ILE A 183 -26.22 3.92 -45.79
C ILE A 183 -27.33 4.97 -45.61
N LYS A 184 -27.47 5.56 -44.42
CA LYS A 184 -28.46 6.63 -44.18
C LYS A 184 -28.11 7.95 -44.88
N ASN A 185 -26.83 8.24 -45.09
CA ASN A 185 -26.39 9.45 -45.79
C ASN A 185 -26.40 9.32 -47.33
N LEU A 186 -26.48 8.10 -47.87
CA LEU A 186 -26.59 7.85 -49.31
C LEU A 186 -28.03 7.84 -49.86
N ARG A 187 -29.03 7.93 -48.98
CA ARG A 187 -30.46 7.94 -49.35
C ARG A 187 -31.12 9.32 -49.23
N ARG A 188 -30.32 10.39 -49.17
CA ARG A 188 -30.77 11.78 -49.33
C ARG A 188 -30.16 12.35 -50.60
#